data_AF-A0A0T6BL17-F1
#
_entry.id   AF-A0A0T6BL17-F1
#
_cell.length_a   1.000
_cell.length_b   1.000
_cell.length_c   1.000
_cell.angle_alpha   90.00
_cell.angle_beta   90.00
_cell.angle_gamma   90.00
#
_symmetry.space_group_name_H-M   'P 1'
#
loop_
_entity.id
_entity.type
_entity.pdbx_description
1 polymer ?
#
loop_
_entity_poly.entity_id
_entity_poly.type
_entity_poly.pdbx_seq_one_letter_code
_entity_poly.pdbx_strand_id
1 'polypeptide(L)'
;MNDPNVFSNPCAICKTAEADRLCDYIVEYNRNPIFFRDYQSFKESVEHGHDSTCDLPLCTKCRTLINGADLCPYHYEIYKKAQNLPEKLRKYQRKSKARIAQEMLQMSKEAAE
;
A
#
# COMPACT_ATOMS: atom_id res chain seq x y z
N MET A 1 -41.18 3.66 -2.92
CA MET A 1 -40.30 4.73 -2.44
C MET A 1 -38.98 4.09 -2.07
N ASN A 2 -37.86 4.54 -2.65
CA ASN A 2 -36.54 4.04 -2.27
C ASN A 2 -36.22 4.56 -0.87
N ASP A 3 -35.82 3.68 0.04
CA ASP A 3 -35.40 4.05 1.40
C ASP A 3 -34.17 4.98 1.27
N PRO A 4 -34.22 6.23 1.78
CA PRO A 4 -33.11 7.17 1.71
C PRO A 4 -31.82 6.64 2.34
N ASN A 5 -31.91 5.69 3.26
CA ASN A 5 -30.75 5.09 3.92
C ASN A 5 -30.02 4.05 3.07
N VAL A 6 -30.57 3.65 1.91
CA VAL A 6 -29.89 2.77 0.94
C VAL A 6 -28.63 3.43 0.37
N PHE A 7 -28.53 4.77 0.45
CA PHE A 7 -27.35 5.54 0.03
C PHE A 7 -26.45 5.97 1.19
N SER A 8 -26.71 5.52 2.43
CA SER A 8 -25.81 5.84 3.54
C SER A 8 -24.49 5.09 3.36
N ASN A 9 -23.37 5.82 3.36
CA ASN A 9 -22.02 5.25 3.36
C ASN A 9 -21.44 5.34 4.78
N PRO A 10 -21.91 4.52 5.75
CA PRO A 10 -21.41 4.60 7.11
C PRO A 10 -19.97 4.11 7.19
N CYS A 11 -19.19 4.70 8.09
CA CYS A 11 -17.89 4.15 8.45
C CYS A 11 -18.05 2.71 8.96
N ALA A 12 -17.31 1.78 8.36
CA ALA A 12 -17.37 0.36 8.70
C ALA A 12 -16.89 0.05 10.13
N ILE A 13 -16.18 0.99 10.78
CA ILE A 13 -15.65 0.84 12.14
C ILE A 13 -16.66 1.32 13.19
N CYS A 14 -17.00 2.61 13.18
CA CYS A 14 -17.87 3.17 14.22
C CYS A 14 -19.36 3.09 13.88
N LYS A 15 -19.73 2.94 12.59
CA LYS A 15 -21.11 2.93 12.07
C LYS A 15 -21.98 4.14 12.42
N THR A 16 -21.39 5.18 13.02
CA THR A 16 -22.09 6.38 13.49
C THR A 16 -21.82 7.62 12.63
N ALA A 17 -20.68 7.65 11.93
CA ALA A 17 -20.28 8.74 11.05
C ALA A 17 -20.28 8.28 9.59
N GLU A 18 -20.48 9.21 8.67
CA GLU A 18 -20.30 8.98 7.24
C GLU A 18 -18.82 8.75 6.91
N ALA A 19 -18.54 7.83 5.99
CA ALA A 19 -17.20 7.57 5.50
C ALA A 19 -16.82 8.55 4.39
N ASP A 20 -15.70 9.24 4.59
CA ASP A 20 -15.09 10.21 3.68
C ASP A 20 -13.73 9.74 3.14
N ARG A 21 -13.27 8.56 3.57
CA ARG A 21 -11.98 7.95 3.24
C ARG A 21 -12.13 6.45 3.01
N LEU A 22 -11.13 5.87 2.36
CA LEU A 22 -10.99 4.43 2.15
C LEU A 22 -9.68 3.95 2.79
N CYS A 23 -9.58 2.65 3.05
CA CYS A 23 -8.35 2.06 3.57
C CYS A 23 -7.41 1.67 2.42
N ASP A 24 -6.28 2.34 2.29
CA ASP A 24 -5.28 2.20 1.23
C ASP A 24 -4.31 1.01 1.43
N TYR A 25 -4.56 0.15 2.42
CA TYR A 25 -3.71 -1.02 2.65
C TYR A 25 -3.80 -1.99 1.47
N ILE A 26 -2.66 -2.31 0.85
CA ILE A 26 -2.60 -3.28 -0.26
C ILE A 26 -2.87 -4.69 0.27
N VAL A 27 -3.92 -5.31 -0.23
CA VAL A 27 -4.31 -6.69 0.12
C VAL A 27 -3.85 -7.71 -0.91
N GLU A 28 -3.64 -7.28 -2.16
CA GLU A 28 -3.20 -8.14 -3.25
C GLU A 28 -2.28 -7.37 -4.20
N TYR A 29 -1.15 -7.99 -4.55
CA TYR A 29 -0.20 -7.43 -5.52
C TYR A 29 -0.50 -8.00 -6.91
N ASN A 30 -1.23 -7.26 -7.72
CA ASN A 30 -1.60 -7.66 -9.09
C ASN A 30 -0.56 -7.18 -10.09
N ARG A 31 0.67 -7.65 -9.90
CA ARG A 31 1.83 -7.31 -10.75
C ARG A 31 2.20 -8.42 -11.72
N ASN A 32 1.25 -9.31 -12.02
CA ASN A 32 1.52 -10.48 -12.83
C ASN A 32 1.86 -10.06 -14.27
N PRO A 33 3.09 -10.32 -14.74
CA PRO A 33 3.41 -10.13 -16.13
C PRO A 33 2.75 -11.23 -16.95
N ILE A 34 1.62 -10.93 -17.60
CA ILE A 34 1.15 -11.73 -18.72
C ILE A 34 2.11 -11.39 -19.86
N PHE A 35 3.15 -12.22 -20.07
CA PHE A 35 4.12 -12.17 -21.18
C PHE A 35 4.13 -10.85 -21.97
N PHE A 36 4.96 -9.90 -21.58
CA PHE A 36 5.09 -8.63 -22.31
C PHE A 36 6.00 -8.82 -23.52
N ARG A 37 5.52 -8.39 -24.70
CA ARG A 37 6.28 -8.45 -25.95
C ARG A 37 7.41 -7.43 -26.01
N ASP A 38 7.33 -6.37 -25.21
CA ASP A 38 8.30 -5.29 -25.15
C ASP A 38 8.46 -4.73 -23.71
N TYR A 39 9.56 -4.02 -23.50
CA TYR A 39 9.94 -3.46 -22.20
C TYR A 39 9.01 -2.32 -21.74
N GLN A 40 8.38 -1.59 -22.67
CA GLN A 40 7.44 -0.52 -22.30
C GLN A 40 6.16 -1.09 -21.70
N SER A 41 5.60 -2.14 -22.29
CA SER A 41 4.43 -2.84 -21.77
C SER A 41 4.69 -3.43 -20.38
N PHE A 42 5.90 -3.95 -20.13
CA PHE A 42 6.33 -4.38 -18.80
C PHE A 42 6.37 -3.19 -17.84
N LYS A 43 7.04 -2.10 -18.22
CA LYS A 43 7.17 -0.90 -17.39
C LYS A 43 5.80 -0.31 -17.04
N GLU A 44 4.91 -0.19 -18.02
CA GLU A 44 3.53 0.26 -17.82
C GLU A 44 2.77 -0.66 -16.86
N SER A 45 2.91 -1.99 -16.96
CA SER A 45 2.25 -2.93 -16.04
C SER A 45 2.77 -2.89 -14.61
N VAL A 46 4.05 -2.54 -14.41
CA VAL A 46 4.68 -2.42 -13.10
C VAL A 46 4.39 -1.06 -12.47
N GLU A 47 4.37 0.00 -13.29
CA GLU A 47 4.08 1.37 -12.86
C GLU A 47 2.58 1.61 -12.66
N HIS A 48 1.72 0.95 -13.42
CA HIS A 48 0.26 1.08 -13.37
C HIS A 48 -0.45 -0.22 -12.95
N GLY A 49 0.29 -1.18 -12.39
CA GLY A 49 -0.30 -2.40 -11.86
C GLY A 49 -1.39 -2.07 -10.84
N HIS A 50 -2.59 -2.62 -11.03
CA HIS A 50 -3.74 -2.38 -10.17
C HIS A 50 -3.63 -3.23 -8.89
N ASP A 51 -2.65 -2.94 -8.04
CA ASP A 51 -2.58 -3.49 -6.68
C ASP A 51 -3.94 -3.23 -5.99
N SER A 52 -4.60 -4.29 -5.52
CA SER A 52 -5.90 -4.16 -4.86
C SER A 52 -5.71 -3.64 -3.45
N THR A 53 -6.44 -2.60 -3.09
CA THR A 53 -6.43 -2.08 -1.71
C THR A 53 -7.59 -2.63 -0.90
N CYS A 54 -7.58 -2.39 0.40
CA CYS A 54 -8.61 -2.86 1.31
C CYS A 54 -9.96 -2.18 1.04
N ASP A 55 -9.94 -0.91 0.62
CA ASP A 55 -11.12 -0.10 0.26
C ASP A 55 -12.21 -0.05 1.34
N LEU A 56 -11.86 -0.33 2.60
CA LEU A 56 -12.81 -0.31 3.72
C LEU A 56 -13.23 1.15 3.98
N PRO A 57 -14.54 1.47 4.00
CA PRO A 57 -15.00 2.85 4.21
C PRO A 57 -14.72 3.31 5.64
N LEU A 58 -14.02 4.44 5.75
CA LEU A 58 -13.56 5.03 7.00
C LEU A 58 -14.02 6.48 7.10
N CYS A 59 -14.38 6.89 8.32
CA CYS A 59 -14.45 8.31 8.64
C CYS A 59 -13.05 8.81 9.06
N THR A 60 -12.83 10.13 8.96
CA THR A 60 -11.59 10.78 9.39
C THR A 60 -11.17 10.46 10.84
N LYS A 61 -12.09 10.10 11.74
CA LYS A 61 -11.76 9.72 13.13
C LYS A 61 -11.26 8.28 13.28
N CYS A 62 -11.69 7.37 12.41
CA CYS A 62 -11.35 5.96 12.49
C CYS A 62 -10.15 5.56 11.61
N ARG A 63 -9.70 6.45 10.72
CA ARG A 63 -8.49 6.25 9.93
C ARG A 63 -7.23 6.59 10.73
N THR A 64 -6.13 5.92 10.41
CA THR A 64 -4.79 6.34 10.78
C THR A 64 -4.02 6.70 9.51
N LEU A 65 -3.60 7.96 9.39
CA LEU A 65 -2.82 8.44 8.25
C LEU A 65 -1.33 8.11 8.45
N ILE A 66 -0.74 7.36 7.52
CA ILE A 66 0.68 7.00 7.52
C ILE A 66 1.26 7.31 6.14
N ASN A 67 2.21 8.25 6.07
CA ASN A 67 2.90 8.63 4.83
C ASN A 67 1.95 8.91 3.65
N GLY A 68 0.79 9.52 3.91
CA GLY A 68 -0.21 9.83 2.89
C GLY A 68 -1.24 8.73 2.63
N ALA A 69 -1.06 7.53 3.19
CA ALA A 69 -2.00 6.42 3.08
C ALA A 69 -2.91 6.30 4.31
N ASP A 70 -4.20 6.06 4.09
CA ASP A 70 -5.19 5.85 5.14
C ASP A 70 -5.33 4.38 5.50
N LEU A 71 -5.15 4.05 6.78
CA LEU A 71 -5.25 2.69 7.27
C LEU A 71 -6.43 2.54 8.23
N CYS A 72 -7.19 1.45 8.08
CA CYS A 72 -8.16 1.04 9.09
C CYS A 72 -7.44 0.52 10.35
N PRO A 73 -8.11 0.46 11.51
CA PRO A 73 -7.48 0.01 12.76
C PRO A 73 -6.81 -1.36 12.64
N TYR A 74 -7.42 -2.30 11.92
CA TYR A 74 -6.86 -3.63 11.71
C TYR A 74 -5.54 -3.59 10.93
N HIS A 75 -5.51 -2.90 9.78
CA HIS A 75 -4.31 -2.79 8.95
C HIS A 75 -3.21 -1.94 9.59
N TYR A 76 -3.57 -0.98 10.43
CA TYR A 76 -2.60 -0.24 11.23
C TYR A 76 -1.87 -1.14 12.24
N GLU A 77 -2.54 -2.12 12.86
CA GLU A 77 -1.86 -3.11 13.72
C GLU A 77 -0.87 -3.98 12.94
N ILE A 78 -1.22 -4.37 11.71
CA ILE A 78 -0.32 -5.12 10.83
C ILE A 78 0.89 -4.27 10.47
N TYR A 79 0.68 -3.00 10.08
CA TYR A 79 1.76 -2.05 9.81
C TYR A 79 2.71 -1.92 11.01
N LYS A 80 2.19 -1.76 12.24
CA LYS A 80 3.01 -1.68 13.45
C LYS A 80 3.83 -2.94 13.69
N LYS A 81 3.27 -4.13 13.46
CA LYS A 81 4.01 -5.40 13.56
C LYS A 81 5.11 -5.48 12.51
N ALA A 82 4.84 -5.02 11.29
CA ALA A 82 5.83 -4.97 10.21
C ALA A 82 6.96 -3.96 10.47
N GLN A 83 6.72 -2.86 11.21
CA GLN A 83 7.79 -1.96 11.65
C GLN A 83 8.63 -2.57 12.79
N ASN A 84 8.03 -3.48 13.57
CA ASN A 84 8.63 -4.09 14.73
C ASN A 84 9.19 -5.49 14.48
N LEU A 85 9.95 -5.67 13.39
CA LEU A 85 10.63 -6.94 13.12
C LEU A 85 11.52 -7.37 14.31
N PRO A 86 11.61 -8.67 14.62
CA PRO A 86 12.60 -9.18 15.56
C PRO A 86 14.03 -8.77 15.18
N GLU A 87 14.87 -8.44 16.16
CA GLU A 87 16.22 -7.92 15.92
C GLU A 87 17.07 -8.85 15.04
N LYS A 88 16.96 -10.17 15.26
CA LYS A 88 17.60 -11.19 14.43
C LYS A 88 17.27 -11.03 12.95
N LEU A 89 16.01 -10.71 12.61
CA LEU A 89 15.57 -10.50 11.23
C LEU A 89 15.93 -9.10 10.70
N ARG A 90 15.92 -8.06 11.55
CA ARG A 90 16.32 -6.70 11.16
C ARG A 90 17.75 -6.65 10.61
N LYS A 91 18.67 -7.47 11.15
CA LYS A 91 20.04 -7.56 10.64
C LYS A 91 20.07 -7.93 9.15
N TYR A 92 19.30 -8.93 8.74
CA TYR A 92 19.22 -9.37 7.35
C TYR A 92 18.55 -8.33 6.46
N GLN A 93 17.48 -7.69 6.95
CA GLN A 93 16.80 -6.60 6.24
C GLN A 93 17.76 -5.42 5.97
N ARG A 94 18.52 -4.98 6.98
CA ARG A 94 19.52 -3.90 6.83
C ARG A 94 20.59 -4.24 5.81
N LYS A 95 21.12 -5.47 5.84
CA LYS A 95 22.12 -5.94 4.86
C LYS A 95 21.56 -5.90 3.43
N SER A 96 20.33 -6.38 3.23
CA SER A 96 19.69 -6.35 1.91
C SER A 96 19.49 -4.92 1.40
N LYS A 97 18.96 -4.02 2.24
CA LYS A 97 18.76 -2.60 1.88
C LYS A 97 20.06 -1.88 1.54
N ALA A 98 21.12 -2.12 2.33
CA ALA A 98 22.43 -1.53 2.06
C ALA A 98 22.99 -1.97 0.70
N ARG A 99 22.84 -3.26 0.36
CA ARG A 99 23.25 -3.79 -0.94
C ARG A 99 22.48 -3.14 -2.09
N ILE A 100 21.15 -3.08 -2.01
CA ILE A 100 20.31 -2.45 -3.04
C ILE A 100 20.69 -0.97 -3.20
N ALA A 101 20.92 -0.24 -2.11
CA ALA A 101 21.32 1.17 -2.18
C ALA A 101 22.68 1.37 -2.87
N GLN A 102 23.65 0.47 -2.64
CA GLN A 102 24.93 0.48 -3.34
C GLN A 102 24.77 0.19 -4.84
N GLU A 103 23.97 -0.83 -5.18
CA GLU A 103 23.66 -1.18 -6.56
C GLU A 103 23.00 0.00 -7.31
N MET A 104 22.01 0.66 -6.69
CA MET A 104 21.35 1.84 -7.28
C MET A 104 22.30 3.04 -7.45
N LEU A 105 23.21 3.28 -6.51
CA LEU A 105 24.21 4.35 -6.61
C LEU A 105 25.23 4.07 -7.73
N GLN A 106 25.57 2.80 -7.96
CA GLN A 106 26.48 2.41 -9.03
C GLN A 106 25.81 2.63 -10.40
N MET A 107 24.56 2.17 -10.57
CA MET A 107 23.80 2.37 -11.79
C MET A 107 23.59 3.85 -12.14
N SER A 108 23.36 4.72 -11.13
CA SER A 108 23.18 6.15 -11.38
C SER A 108 24.46 6.86 -11.83
N LYS A 109 25.64 6.37 -11.40
CA LYS A 109 26.94 6.87 -11.87
C LYS A 109 27.20 6.45 -13.31
N GLU A 110 26.94 5.18 -13.64
CA GLU A 110 27.11 4.64 -14.99
C GLU A 110 26.16 5.28 -16.01
N ALA A 111 24.97 5.71 -15.59
CA ALA A 111 24.03 6.42 -16.47
C ALA A 111 24.37 7.91 -16.68
N ALA A 112 25.32 8.46 -15.90
CA ALA A 112 25.74 9.86 -15.98
C ALA A 112 27.06 10.05 -16.75
N GLU A 113 27.76 8.96 -17.08
CA GLU A 113 28.92 8.91 -17.99
C GLU A 113 28.48 8.60 -19.43
#